data_AF-A0A8K0PBD8-F1
#
_entry.id   AF-A0A8K0PBD8-F1
#
_cell.length_a   1.000
_cell.length_b   1.000
_cell.length_c   1.000
_cell.angle_alpha   90.00
_cell.angle_beta   90.00
_cell.angle_gamma   90.00
#
_symmetry.space_group_name_H-M   'P 1'
#
loop_
_entity.id
_entity.type
_entity.pdbx_description
1 polymer ?
#
loop_
_entity_poly.entity_id
_entity_poly.type
_entity_poly.pdbx_seq_one_letter_code
_entity_poly.pdbx_strand_id
1 'polypeptide(L)'
;MKNEMKSGRRIANIVGQMMEADAMKGRYGMLTTNLLEWILLKTKQLSDHNFPNSLEGIQGELTAFKTYRTVEKPPNMTKCLNVFFSLVTFLGSWRSGLGFNALIHAHRPDLVDYHSLIPSRHIENLNRAFDVAQEGLGIPRLLDAE
;
A
#
# COMPACT_ATOMS: atom_id res chain seq x y z
N MET A 1 -10.67 -31.45 -22.96
CA MET A 1 -9.90 -30.54 -23.83
C MET A 1 -10.24 -29.05 -23.73
N LYS A 2 -11.36 -28.50 -24.23
CA LYS A 2 -11.59 -27.02 -24.19
C LYS A 2 -11.68 -26.43 -22.76
N ASN A 3 -12.22 -27.16 -21.79
CA ASN A 3 -12.28 -26.73 -20.39
C ASN A 3 -10.92 -26.78 -19.68
N GLU A 4 -10.02 -27.67 -20.08
CA GLU A 4 -8.66 -27.77 -19.51
C GLU A 4 -7.76 -26.63 -20.00
N MET A 5 -7.85 -26.26 -21.29
CA MET A 5 -7.15 -25.07 -21.82
C MET A 5 -7.64 -23.76 -21.16
N LYS A 6 -8.95 -23.64 -20.89
CA LYS A 6 -9.52 -22.48 -20.18
C LYS A 6 -9.04 -22.42 -18.72
N SER A 7 -8.94 -23.58 -18.06
CA SER A 7 -8.45 -23.67 -16.67
C SER A 7 -6.96 -23.32 -16.58
N GLY A 8 -6.13 -23.78 -17.52
CA GLY A 8 -4.71 -23.41 -17.58
C GLY A 8 -4.46 -21.91 -17.81
N ARG A 9 -5.26 -21.26 -18.67
CA ARG A 9 -5.17 -19.81 -18.89
C ARG A 9 -5.58 -19.00 -17.65
N ARG A 10 -6.56 -19.47 -16.86
CA ARG A 10 -6.93 -18.86 -15.58
C ARG A 10 -5.80 -18.99 -14.54
N ILE A 11 -5.17 -20.16 -14.44
CA ILE A 11 -4.04 -20.38 -13.54
C ILE A 11 -2.87 -19.46 -13.91
N ALA A 12 -2.52 -19.35 -15.19
CA ALA A 12 -1.46 -18.45 -15.64
C ALA A 12 -1.73 -16.99 -15.28
N ASN A 13 -2.98 -16.52 -15.43
CA ASN A 13 -3.37 -15.17 -15.04
C ASN A 13 -3.26 -14.95 -13.52
N ILE A 14 -3.72 -15.91 -12.71
CA ILE A 14 -3.63 -15.84 -11.25
C ILE A 14 -2.16 -15.81 -10.81
N VAL A 15 -1.32 -16.68 -11.37
CA VAL A 15 0.13 -16.69 -11.09
C VAL A 15 0.76 -15.35 -11.47
N GLY A 16 0.39 -14.79 -12.63
CA GLY A 16 0.84 -13.45 -13.04
C GLY A 16 0.45 -12.36 -12.04
N GLN A 17 -0.81 -12.35 -11.58
CA GLN A 17 -1.29 -11.40 -10.57
C GLN A 17 -0.59 -11.57 -9.22
N MET A 18 -0.33 -12.82 -8.80
CA MET A 18 0.40 -13.10 -7.55
C MET A 18 1.85 -12.60 -7.64
N MET A 19 2.52 -12.81 -8.78
CA MET A 19 3.87 -12.30 -9.00
C MET A 19 3.91 -10.77 -9.00
N GLU A 20 2.94 -10.12 -9.63
CA GLU A 20 2.83 -8.67 -9.64
C GLU A 20 2.56 -8.10 -8.23
N ALA A 21 1.70 -8.77 -7.45
CA ALA A 21 1.44 -8.40 -6.05
C ALA A 21 2.70 -8.53 -5.19
N ASP A 22 3.48 -9.60 -5.36
CA ASP A 22 4.74 -9.79 -4.62
C ASP A 22 5.81 -8.76 -5.01
N ALA A 23 5.94 -8.47 -6.31
CA ALA A 23 6.81 -7.39 -6.80
C ALA A 23 6.40 -6.02 -6.25
N MET A 24 5.09 -5.75 -6.17
CA MET A 24 4.55 -4.52 -5.62
C MET A 24 4.85 -4.41 -4.12
N LYS A 25 4.70 -5.49 -3.36
CA LYS A 25 5.08 -5.57 -1.94
C LYS A 25 6.56 -5.24 -1.74
N GLY A 26 7.45 -5.85 -2.54
CA GLY A 26 8.88 -5.60 -2.49
C GLY A 26 9.23 -4.13 -2.77
N ARG A 27 8.62 -3.54 -3.82
CA ARG A 27 8.79 -2.12 -4.15
C ARG A 27 8.35 -1.21 -3.01
N TYR A 28 7.20 -1.46 -2.39
CA TYR A 28 6.74 -0.67 -1.25
C TYR A 28 7.72 -0.75 -0.08
N GLY A 29 8.19 -1.96 0.27
CA GLY A 29 9.17 -2.16 1.34
C GLY A 29 10.48 -1.41 1.10
N MET A 30 10.98 -1.40 -0.14
CA MET A 30 12.18 -0.65 -0.49
C MET A 30 11.97 0.86 -0.42
N LEU A 31 10.83 1.37 -0.93
CA LEU A 31 10.51 2.80 -0.88
C LEU A 31 10.38 3.32 0.56
N THR A 32 9.72 2.56 1.44
CA THR A 32 9.56 2.95 2.85
C THR A 32 10.89 2.91 3.59
N THR A 33 11.72 1.88 3.36
CA THR A 33 13.04 1.75 3.98
C THR A 33 13.96 2.91 3.58
N ASN A 34 14.09 3.17 2.28
CA ASN A 34 14.93 4.25 1.77
C ASN A 34 14.48 5.63 2.29
N LEU A 35 13.17 5.83 2.36
CA LEU A 35 12.59 7.08 2.86
C LEU A 35 12.85 7.24 4.36
N LEU A 36 12.71 6.16 5.14
CA LEU A 36 12.98 6.16 6.58
C LEU A 36 14.46 6.44 6.86
N GLU A 37 15.37 5.75 6.16
CA GLU A 37 16.81 6.00 6.26
C GLU A 37 17.15 7.47 5.95
N TRP A 38 16.57 8.02 4.89
CA TRP A 38 16.77 9.43 4.53
C TRP A 38 16.29 10.38 5.62
N ILE A 39 15.10 10.14 6.20
CA ILE A 39 14.56 10.95 7.30
C ILE A 39 15.49 10.88 8.51
N LEU A 40 15.87 9.67 8.94
CA LEU A 40 16.74 9.49 10.11
C LEU A 40 18.10 10.16 9.93
N LEU A 41 18.70 10.00 8.74
CA LEU A 41 19.97 10.63 8.40
C LEU A 41 19.84 12.17 8.44
N LYS A 42 18.80 12.73 7.81
CA LYS A 42 18.61 14.19 7.77
C LYS A 42 18.27 14.77 9.13
N THR A 43 17.50 14.06 9.96
CA THR A 43 17.24 14.47 11.35
C THR A 43 18.55 14.52 12.14
N LYS A 44 19.42 13.52 11.99
CA LYS A 44 20.74 13.52 12.63
C LYS A 44 21.61 14.69 12.14
N GLN A 45 21.67 14.92 10.83
CA GLN A 45 22.46 16.02 10.24
C GLN A 45 21.95 17.40 10.70
N LEU A 46 20.64 17.63 10.71
CA LEU A 46 20.05 18.92 11.09
C LEU A 46 20.03 19.16 12.60
N SER A 47 20.16 18.10 13.40
CA SER A 47 20.30 18.17 14.86
C SER A 47 21.76 18.35 15.29
N ASP A 48 22.73 18.23 14.39
CA ASP A 48 24.12 18.55 14.69
C ASP A 48 24.25 20.08 14.77
N HIS A 49 24.69 20.57 15.91
CA HIS A 49 24.86 22.00 16.20
C HIS A 49 26.34 22.41 16.21
N ASN A 50 27.22 21.57 15.64
CA ASN A 50 28.63 21.87 15.50
C ASN A 50 28.88 22.81 14.32
N PHE A 51 28.68 24.11 14.55
CA PHE A 51 28.83 25.11 13.49
C PHE A 51 30.29 25.56 13.31
N PRO A 52 30.74 25.77 12.06
CA PRO A 52 32.07 26.30 11.79
C PRO A 52 32.21 27.72 12.32
N ASN A 53 33.35 28.03 12.95
CA ASN A 53 33.65 29.37 13.45
C ASN A 53 34.27 30.28 12.36
N SER A 54 33.65 30.30 11.18
CA SER A 54 34.04 31.18 10.06
C SER A 54 32.81 31.67 9.31
N LEU A 55 32.85 32.93 8.82
CA LEU A 55 31.75 33.50 8.03
C LEU A 55 31.47 32.66 6.78
N GLU A 56 32.54 32.23 6.09
CA GLU A 56 32.46 31.36 4.93
C GLU A 56 31.78 30.02 5.27
N GLY A 57 32.14 29.40 6.40
CA GLY A 57 31.53 28.15 6.85
C GLY A 57 30.04 28.30 7.13
N ILE A 58 29.64 29.35 7.85
CA ILE A 58 28.22 29.62 8.13
C ILE A 58 27.43 29.93 6.86
N GLN A 59 28.02 30.69 5.91
CA GLN A 59 27.39 30.93 4.61
C GLN A 59 27.21 29.63 3.81
N GLY A 60 28.18 28.71 3.91
CA GLY A 60 28.09 27.36 3.36
C GLY A 60 26.91 26.58 3.95
N GLU A 61 26.80 26.53 5.28
CA GLU A 61 25.69 25.87 5.99
C GLU A 61 24.32 26.46 5.63
N LEU A 62 24.19 27.79 5.55
CA LEU A 62 22.96 28.45 5.13
C LEU A 62 22.58 28.10 3.69
N THR A 63 23.57 28.01 2.81
CA THR A 63 23.36 27.62 1.41
C THR A 63 22.93 26.16 1.31
N ALA A 64 23.57 25.26 2.06
CA ALA A 64 23.20 23.86 2.14
C ALA A 64 21.78 23.67 2.70
N PHE A 65 21.43 24.39 3.76
CA PHE A 65 20.10 24.36 4.34
C PHE A 65 19.02 24.90 3.38
N LYS A 66 19.34 25.96 2.63
CA LYS A 66 18.46 26.47 1.57
C LYS A 66 18.20 25.39 0.52
N THR A 67 19.26 24.73 0.03
CA THR A 67 19.17 23.62 -0.94
C THR A 67 18.33 22.46 -0.39
N TYR A 68 18.56 22.06 0.87
CA TYR A 68 17.73 21.03 1.51
C TYR A 68 16.25 21.41 1.49
N ARG A 69 15.91 22.64 1.86
CA ARG A 69 14.52 23.09 1.93
C ARG A 69 13.84 23.22 0.57
N THR A 70 14.57 23.65 -0.46
CA THR A 70 13.98 23.98 -1.77
C THR A 70 14.09 22.88 -2.80
N VAL A 71 15.09 22.00 -2.69
CA VAL A 71 15.38 20.96 -3.70
C VAL A 71 15.15 19.56 -3.15
N GLU A 72 15.72 19.22 -1.99
CA GLU A 72 15.71 17.84 -1.48
C GLU A 72 14.42 17.48 -0.72
N LYS A 73 13.96 18.37 0.17
CA LYS A 73 12.81 18.11 1.06
C LYS A 73 11.48 18.00 0.30
N PRO A 74 11.15 18.86 -0.67
CA PRO A 74 9.86 18.80 -1.37
C PRO A 74 9.56 17.44 -2.04
N PRO A 75 10.44 16.85 -2.88
CA PRO A 75 10.14 15.57 -3.52
C PRO A 75 10.04 14.42 -2.50
N ASN A 76 10.83 14.45 -1.43
CA ASN A 76 10.74 13.43 -0.38
C ASN A 76 9.45 13.56 0.45
N MET A 77 8.94 14.77 0.67
CA MET A 77 7.60 14.97 1.26
C MET A 77 6.50 14.40 0.36
N THR A 78 6.59 14.61 -0.95
CA THR A 78 5.65 14.00 -1.91
C THR A 78 5.70 12.47 -1.87
N LYS A 79 6.90 11.88 -1.78
CA LYS A 79 7.05 10.41 -1.60
C LYS A 79 6.41 9.92 -0.31
N CYS A 80 6.64 10.60 0.82
CA CYS A 80 5.96 10.28 2.08
C CYS A 80 4.44 10.28 1.91
N LEU A 81 3.91 11.33 1.29
CA LEU A 81 2.47 11.49 1.11
C LEU A 81 1.89 10.36 0.25
N ASN A 82 2.58 9.97 -0.82
CA ASN A 82 2.13 8.88 -1.70
C ASN A 82 2.12 7.53 -0.98
N VAL A 83 3.18 7.23 -0.21
CA VAL A 83 3.25 6.01 0.62
C VAL A 83 2.10 6.00 1.62
N PHE A 84 1.88 7.11 2.32
CA PHE A 84 0.80 7.25 3.28
C PHE A 84 -0.57 7.07 2.64
N PHE A 85 -0.84 7.77 1.53
CA PHE A 85 -2.11 7.69 0.81
C PHE A 85 -2.41 6.27 0.32
N SER A 86 -1.41 5.58 -0.24
CA SER A 86 -1.55 4.19 -0.70
C SER A 86 -1.91 3.26 0.46
N LEU A 87 -1.21 3.39 1.60
CA LEU A 87 -1.46 2.58 2.79
C LEU A 87 -2.86 2.85 3.36
N VAL A 88 -3.27 4.12 3.47
CA VAL A 88 -4.61 4.50 3.96
C VAL A 88 -5.70 3.96 3.03
N THR A 89 -5.53 4.10 1.71
CA THR A 89 -6.49 3.60 0.72
C THR A 89 -6.61 2.08 0.79
N PHE A 90 -5.48 1.38 0.88
CA PHE A 90 -5.45 -0.07 1.04
C PHE A 90 -6.13 -0.52 2.33
N LEU A 91 -5.74 0.04 3.48
CA LEU A 91 -6.38 -0.31 4.76
C LEU A 91 -7.86 0.05 4.78
N GLY A 92 -8.25 1.17 4.14
CA GLY A 92 -9.64 1.58 3.99
C GLY A 92 -10.48 0.59 3.19
N SER A 93 -9.94 -0.01 2.12
CA SER A 93 -10.67 -1.01 1.35
C SER A 93 -10.92 -2.31 2.13
N TRP A 94 -9.96 -2.75 2.95
CA TRP A 94 -10.16 -3.90 3.85
C TRP A 94 -11.16 -3.60 4.96
N ARG A 95 -11.03 -2.44 5.62
CA ARG A 95 -11.94 -2.03 6.71
C ARG A 95 -13.38 -1.85 6.24
N SER A 96 -13.59 -1.36 5.01
CA SER A 96 -14.92 -1.21 4.42
C SER A 96 -15.53 -2.51 3.88
N GLY A 97 -14.78 -3.63 3.94
CA GLY A 97 -15.18 -4.92 3.37
C GLY A 97 -15.06 -5.02 1.85
N LEU A 98 -14.79 -3.91 1.15
CA LEU A 98 -14.67 -3.88 -0.31
C LEU A 98 -13.47 -4.70 -0.80
N GLY A 99 -12.33 -4.66 -0.09
CA GLY A 99 -11.15 -5.44 -0.46
C GLY A 99 -11.44 -6.94 -0.50
N PHE A 100 -12.13 -7.47 0.51
CA PHE A 100 -12.51 -8.90 0.55
C PHE A 100 -13.52 -9.26 -0.54
N ASN A 101 -14.56 -8.45 -0.72
CA ASN A 101 -15.54 -8.68 -1.77
C ASN A 101 -14.92 -8.59 -3.18
N ALA A 102 -13.95 -7.71 -3.40
CA ALA A 102 -13.24 -7.59 -4.68
C ALA A 102 -12.44 -8.86 -4.99
N LEU A 103 -11.77 -9.44 -3.99
CA LEU A 103 -11.05 -10.70 -4.16
C LEU A 103 -11.98 -11.86 -4.52
N ILE A 104 -13.11 -11.97 -3.80
CA ILE A 104 -14.10 -13.01 -4.08
C ILE A 104 -14.67 -12.84 -5.49
N HIS A 105 -15.05 -11.61 -5.86
CA HIS A 105 -15.56 -11.30 -7.20
C HIS A 105 -14.52 -11.57 -8.31
N ALA A 106 -13.25 -11.27 -8.09
CA ALA A 106 -12.18 -11.56 -9.04
C ALA A 106 -11.98 -13.08 -9.27
N HIS A 107 -12.15 -13.89 -8.23
CA HIS A 107 -12.03 -15.34 -8.32
C HIS A 107 -13.29 -16.02 -8.89
N ARG A 108 -14.47 -15.60 -8.40
CA ARG A 108 -15.81 -16.08 -8.74
C ARG A 108 -16.79 -14.90 -8.79
N PRO A 109 -16.93 -14.24 -9.95
CA PRO A 109 -17.78 -13.05 -10.07
C PRO A 109 -19.26 -13.36 -9.88
N ASP A 110 -19.65 -14.63 -10.00
CA ASP A 110 -21.00 -15.14 -9.76
C ASP A 110 -21.43 -15.12 -8.29
N LEU A 111 -20.49 -15.09 -7.35
CA LEU A 111 -20.78 -15.17 -5.91
C LEU A 111 -21.04 -13.80 -5.27
N VAL A 112 -20.55 -12.71 -5.87
CA VAL A 112 -20.65 -11.35 -5.30
C VAL A 112 -20.97 -10.35 -6.40
N ASP A 113 -22.06 -9.61 -6.22
CA ASP A 113 -22.34 -8.41 -7.02
C ASP A 113 -21.55 -7.22 -6.45
N TYR A 114 -20.30 -7.09 -6.89
CA TYR A 114 -19.37 -6.09 -6.38
C TYR A 114 -19.82 -4.65 -6.63
N HIS A 115 -20.51 -4.40 -7.75
CA HIS A 115 -20.93 -3.05 -8.15
C HIS A 115 -22.07 -2.50 -7.30
N SER A 116 -22.79 -3.38 -6.59
CA SER A 116 -23.87 -3.00 -5.67
C SER A 116 -23.39 -2.60 -4.26
N LEU A 117 -22.10 -2.80 -3.95
CA LEU A 117 -21.57 -2.59 -2.60
C LEU A 117 -21.41 -1.10 -2.27
N ILE A 118 -21.77 -0.75 -1.04
CA ILE A 118 -21.70 0.62 -0.54
C ILE A 118 -20.60 0.70 0.54
N PRO A 119 -19.60 1.60 0.41
CA PRO A 119 -18.48 1.67 1.35
C PRO A 119 -18.88 1.94 2.81
N SER A 120 -20.02 2.60 3.05
CA SER A 120 -20.50 2.95 4.39
C SER A 120 -21.06 1.75 5.17
N ARG A 121 -21.48 0.67 4.50
CA ARG A 121 -22.04 -0.54 5.12
C ARG A 121 -20.95 -1.56 5.43
N HIS A 122 -19.91 -1.13 6.14
CA HIS A 122 -18.68 -1.90 6.31
C HIS A 122 -18.89 -3.26 6.99
N ILE A 123 -19.63 -3.33 8.10
CA ILE A 123 -19.92 -4.58 8.81
C ILE A 123 -20.67 -5.57 7.93
N GLU A 124 -21.66 -5.08 7.18
CA GLU A 124 -22.46 -5.92 6.29
C GLU A 124 -21.63 -6.43 5.11
N ASN A 125 -20.79 -5.58 4.52
CA ASN A 125 -19.88 -5.99 3.45
C ASN A 125 -18.90 -7.06 3.94
N LEU A 126 -18.38 -6.92 5.17
CA LEU A 126 -17.47 -7.89 5.78
C LEU A 126 -18.15 -9.22 6.06
N ASN A 127 -19.29 -9.22 6.75
CA ASN A 127 -20.05 -10.44 7.03
C ASN A 127 -20.44 -11.16 5.74
N ARG A 128 -20.97 -10.42 4.75
CA ARG A 128 -21.28 -10.98 3.44
C ARG A 128 -20.06 -11.62 2.77
N ALA A 129 -18.91 -10.95 2.80
CA ALA A 129 -17.68 -11.52 2.21
C ALA A 129 -17.28 -12.83 2.91
N PHE A 130 -17.36 -12.87 4.25
CA PHE A 130 -16.97 -14.05 5.01
C PHE A 130 -17.95 -15.21 4.82
N ASP A 131 -19.26 -14.94 4.82
CA ASP A 131 -20.29 -15.97 4.60
C ASP A 131 -20.16 -16.56 3.18
N VAL A 132 -20.01 -15.70 2.17
CA VAL A 132 -19.83 -16.14 0.77
C VAL A 132 -18.51 -16.91 0.59
N ALA A 133 -17.44 -16.53 1.28
CA ALA A 133 -16.19 -17.27 1.26
C ALA A 133 -16.32 -18.65 1.92
N GLN A 134 -17.08 -18.76 3.01
CA GLN A 134 -17.30 -20.02 3.71
C GLN A 134 -18.19 -20.96 2.90
N GLU A 135 -19.34 -20.49 2.42
CA GLU A 135 -20.30 -21.32 1.69
C GLU A 135 -19.85 -21.61 0.24
N GLY A 136 -19.34 -20.60 -0.44
CA GLY A 136 -19.01 -20.68 -1.87
C GLY A 136 -17.59 -21.15 -2.17
N LEU A 137 -16.64 -20.96 -1.24
CA LEU A 137 -15.22 -21.31 -1.42
C LEU A 137 -14.69 -22.28 -0.35
N GLY A 138 -15.50 -22.64 0.67
CA GLY A 138 -15.08 -23.54 1.74
C GLY A 138 -14.03 -22.96 2.68
N ILE A 139 -13.85 -21.63 2.70
CA ILE A 139 -12.84 -20.95 3.52
C ILE A 139 -13.43 -20.71 4.92
N PRO A 140 -12.90 -21.34 5.98
CA PRO A 140 -13.45 -21.18 7.33
C PRO A 140 -13.31 -19.73 7.81
N ARG A 141 -14.35 -19.22 8.46
CA ARG A 141 -14.37 -17.88 9.05
C ARG A 141 -13.39 -17.82 10.23
N LEU A 142 -12.29 -17.11 10.04
CA LEU A 142 -11.25 -16.91 11.05
C LEU A 142 -11.42 -15.60 11.82
N LEU A 143 -12.29 -14.70 11.34
CA LEU A 143 -12.49 -13.36 11.85
C LEU A 143 -13.98 -13.04 11.92
N ASP A 144 -14.40 -12.43 13.02
CA ASP A 144 -15.72 -11.82 13.16
C ASP A 144 -15.65 -10.36 12.73
N ALA A 145 -16.69 -9.86 12.05
CA ALA A 145 -16.77 -8.44 11.68
C ALA A 145 -17.23 -7.63 12.90
N GLU A 146 -16.34 -6.78 13.42
CA GLU A 146 -16.61 -5.78 14.48
C GLU A 146 -16.64 -4.35 13.93
#